data_AF-A0A5C7FPQ3-F1
#
_entry.id   AF-A0A5C7FPQ3-F1
#
_cell.length_a   1.000
_cell.length_b   1.000
_cell.length_c   1.000
_cell.angle_alpha   90.00
_cell.angle_beta   90.00
_cell.angle_gamma   90.00
#
_symmetry.space_group_name_H-M   'P 1'
#
loop_
_entity.id
_entity.type
_entity.pdbx_description
1 polymer ?
#
loop_
_entity_poly.entity_id
_entity_poly.type
_entity_poly.pdbx_seq_one_letter_code
_entity_poly.pdbx_strand_id
1 'polypeptide(L)'
;MATDTDLETTPQQDLKEDWVYFLVSLGTALLLAIPTWGFSLVLFFLIKNWFDTRAMNSLLGAAATAMREEVSEERYHINRAAIAKVFKRFGVEPPQIQHLGNDGTTLYWGMLRHPMIQQNREFSVRFGYTPRDGTRNTVFIKAAPGRDESVLGADDIMSLASTQPGGVAYEKQISRIKPKSDQEIIQLILQAARSRAFEIDCPRFEYGKLADFVSRHELGVEYFPGYSGARFWIDIGEYSYAVCIENLDPDAKDAGGISIWAKQDGPAEVLISA
;
A
#
# COMPACT_ATOMS: atom_id res chain seq x y z
N MET A 1 83.79 46.74 -37.39
CA MET A 1 82.78 46.45 -38.42
C MET A 1 81.77 45.53 -37.75
N ALA A 2 80.68 46.13 -37.26
CA ALA A 2 79.56 45.42 -36.67
C ALA A 2 78.51 45.25 -37.77
N THR A 3 78.02 44.05 -37.96
CA THR A 3 76.75 43.78 -38.64
C THR A 3 75.88 43.07 -37.63
N ASP A 4 75.00 43.88 -37.04
CA ASP A 4 73.68 43.55 -36.51
C ASP A 4 72.79 42.88 -37.59
N THR A 5 71.54 42.59 -37.21
CA THR A 5 70.40 42.02 -37.97
C THR A 5 70.44 40.49 -38.11
N ASP A 6 69.47 39.69 -37.63
CA ASP A 6 68.03 39.94 -37.41
C ASP A 6 67.46 39.16 -36.21
N LEU A 7 66.59 39.84 -35.45
CA LEU A 7 65.73 39.27 -34.41
C LEU A 7 64.32 39.14 -35.02
N GLU A 8 63.98 37.96 -35.54
CA GLU A 8 62.60 37.67 -35.99
C GLU A 8 61.69 37.49 -34.77
N THR A 9 60.99 38.56 -34.42
CA THR A 9 59.80 38.51 -33.57
C THR A 9 58.57 38.27 -34.44
N THR A 10 57.86 37.16 -34.27
CA THR A 10 56.45 37.13 -33.78
C THR A 10 55.79 35.74 -33.88
N PRO A 11 55.44 35.12 -32.74
CA PRO A 11 54.34 34.17 -32.64
C PRO A 11 53.29 34.76 -31.69
N GLN A 12 52.64 35.86 -32.08
CA GLN A 12 51.63 36.51 -31.22
C GLN A 12 50.28 36.72 -31.89
N GLN A 13 50.17 36.43 -33.20
CA GLN A 13 48.91 36.57 -33.95
C GLN A 13 48.05 35.30 -33.94
N ASP A 14 48.64 34.10 -33.93
CA ASP A 14 47.89 32.82 -33.95
C ASP A 14 47.01 32.61 -32.72
N LEU A 15 47.48 33.02 -31.53
CA LEU A 15 46.74 32.80 -30.28
C LEU A 15 45.36 33.48 -30.30
N LYS A 16 45.21 34.65 -30.94
CA LYS A 16 43.92 35.36 -30.95
C LYS A 16 42.89 34.67 -31.85
N GLU A 17 43.30 34.07 -32.95
CA GLU A 17 42.39 33.36 -33.85
C GLU A 17 41.88 32.07 -33.20
N ASP A 18 42.75 31.32 -32.52
CA ASP A 18 42.39 30.10 -31.80
C ASP A 18 41.34 30.34 -30.70
N TRP A 19 41.44 31.46 -29.97
CA TRP A 19 40.44 31.85 -28.98
C TRP A 19 39.07 32.14 -29.59
N VAL A 20 39.04 32.74 -30.78
CA VAL A 20 37.77 33.02 -31.48
C VAL A 20 37.12 31.72 -31.94
N TYR A 21 37.89 30.78 -32.52
CA TYR A 21 37.36 29.47 -32.93
C TYR A 21 36.89 28.64 -31.74
N PHE A 22 37.61 28.69 -30.61
CA PHE A 22 37.20 28.02 -29.38
C PHE A 22 35.88 28.59 -28.83
N LEU A 23 35.72 29.92 -28.79
CA LEU A 23 34.49 30.55 -28.30
C LEU A 23 33.29 30.30 -29.23
N VAL A 24 33.51 30.34 -30.55
CA VAL A 24 32.46 30.05 -31.53
C VAL A 24 32.03 28.58 -31.43
N SER A 25 32.97 27.64 -31.38
CA SER A 25 32.67 26.21 -31.25
C SER A 25 32.03 25.85 -29.91
N LEU A 26 32.45 26.49 -28.81
CA LEU A 26 31.79 26.37 -27.51
C LEU A 26 30.35 26.90 -27.54
N GLY A 27 30.13 28.05 -28.21
CA GLY A 27 28.83 28.65 -28.40
C GLY A 27 27.87 27.75 -29.21
N THR A 28 28.33 27.17 -30.33
CA THR A 28 27.54 26.20 -31.10
C THR A 28 27.32 24.90 -30.34
N ALA A 29 28.30 24.41 -29.59
CA ALA A 29 28.13 23.22 -28.75
C ALA A 29 27.07 23.44 -27.65
N LEU A 30 27.07 24.59 -26.98
CA LEU A 30 26.04 24.96 -25.99
C LEU A 30 24.66 25.13 -26.64
N LEU A 31 24.59 25.78 -27.81
CA LEU A 31 23.35 25.95 -28.58
C LEU A 31 22.78 24.63 -29.10
N LEU A 32 23.61 23.63 -29.37
CA LEU A 32 23.19 22.27 -29.75
C LEU A 32 22.90 21.37 -28.54
N ALA A 33 23.50 21.65 -27.38
CA ALA A 33 23.26 20.92 -26.14
C ALA A 33 21.93 21.32 -25.44
N ILE A 34 21.51 22.59 -25.52
CA ILE A 34 20.25 23.05 -24.91
C ILE A 34 19.00 22.36 -25.52
N PRO A 35 18.87 22.22 -26.85
CA PRO A 35 17.74 21.53 -27.48
C PRO A 35 17.64 20.06 -27.12
N THR A 36 18.77 19.37 -26.95
CA THR A 36 18.77 17.94 -26.61
C THR A 36 18.28 17.70 -25.18
N TRP A 37 18.61 18.59 -24.25
CA TRP A 37 18.12 18.53 -22.87
C TRP A 37 16.65 19.00 -22.73
N GLY A 38 16.28 20.09 -23.42
CA GLY A 38 14.90 20.57 -23.45
C GLY A 38 13.94 19.58 -24.11
N PHE A 39 14.31 19.01 -25.26
CA PHE A 39 13.50 18.02 -25.96
C PHE A 39 13.35 16.73 -25.16
N SER A 40 14.41 16.26 -24.49
CA SER A 40 14.32 15.08 -23.62
C SER A 40 13.44 15.31 -22.39
N LEU A 41 13.44 16.51 -21.80
CA LEU A 41 12.49 16.87 -20.74
C LEU A 41 11.05 16.89 -21.24
N VAL A 42 10.79 17.53 -22.39
CA VAL A 42 9.44 17.57 -22.99
C VAL A 42 8.95 16.14 -23.27
N LEU A 43 9.77 15.31 -23.91
CA LEU A 43 9.45 13.92 -24.19
C LEU A 43 9.21 13.13 -22.90
N PHE A 44 10.03 13.33 -21.87
CA PHE A 44 9.85 12.71 -20.57
C PHE A 44 8.50 13.09 -19.93
N PHE A 45 8.13 14.37 -19.93
CA PHE A 45 6.84 14.81 -19.39
C PHE A 45 5.66 14.26 -20.19
N LEU A 46 5.77 14.15 -21.52
CA LEU A 46 4.73 13.52 -22.35
C LEU A 46 4.55 12.04 -22.00
N ILE A 47 5.65 11.28 -21.93
CA ILE A 47 5.62 9.85 -21.57
C ILE A 47 5.09 9.67 -20.14
N LYS A 48 5.58 10.46 -19.19
CA LYS A 48 5.10 10.45 -17.79
C LYS A 48 3.62 10.74 -17.69
N ASN A 49 3.14 11.80 -18.37
CA ASN A 49 1.74 12.17 -18.36
C ASN A 49 0.84 11.07 -18.98
N TRP A 50 1.34 10.36 -19.99
CA TRP A 50 0.66 9.21 -20.57
C TRP A 50 0.55 8.05 -19.57
N PHE A 51 1.65 7.67 -18.91
CA PHE A 51 1.65 6.66 -17.85
C PHE A 51 0.72 7.02 -16.69
N ASP A 52 0.80 8.25 -16.18
CA ASP A 52 -0.04 8.73 -15.08
C ASP A 52 -1.53 8.70 -15.45
N THR A 53 -1.88 8.98 -16.72
CA THR A 53 -3.26 8.91 -17.21
C THR A 53 -3.77 7.48 -17.30
N ARG A 54 -2.91 6.55 -17.73
CA ARG A 54 -3.25 5.12 -17.77
C ARG A 54 -3.44 4.55 -16.37
N ALA A 55 -2.56 4.92 -15.43
CA ALA A 55 -2.68 4.54 -14.02
C ALA A 55 -3.95 5.12 -13.37
N MET A 56 -4.27 6.40 -13.65
CA MET A 56 -5.51 7.04 -13.20
C MET A 56 -6.75 6.29 -13.68
N ASN A 57 -6.81 5.90 -14.95
CA ASN A 57 -7.93 5.12 -15.49
C ASN A 57 -8.02 3.73 -14.83
N SER A 58 -6.88 3.09 -14.54
CA SER A 58 -6.87 1.82 -13.81
C SER A 58 -7.36 1.96 -12.38
N LEU A 59 -7.03 3.06 -11.68
CA LEU A 59 -7.54 3.35 -10.33
C LEU A 59 -9.06 3.55 -10.34
N LEU A 60 -9.57 4.30 -11.32
CA LEU A 60 -11.00 4.55 -11.48
C LEU A 60 -11.78 3.29 -11.86
N GLY A 61 -11.22 2.46 -12.74
CA GLY A 61 -11.79 1.15 -13.08
C GLY A 61 -11.87 0.24 -11.86
N ALA A 62 -10.80 0.18 -11.07
CA ALA A 62 -10.78 -0.60 -9.83
C ALA A 62 -11.74 -0.05 -8.77
N ALA A 63 -11.90 1.27 -8.64
CA ALA A 63 -12.89 1.87 -7.76
C ALA A 63 -14.33 1.51 -8.19
N ALA A 64 -14.60 1.47 -9.49
CA ALA A 64 -15.89 1.04 -10.02
C ALA A 64 -16.15 -0.46 -9.73
N THR A 65 -15.13 -1.31 -9.87
CA THR A 65 -15.22 -2.73 -9.50
C THR A 65 -15.44 -2.90 -8.01
N ALA A 66 -14.66 -2.22 -7.16
CA ALA A 66 -14.77 -2.27 -5.71
C ALA A 66 -16.16 -1.86 -5.21
N MET A 67 -16.78 -0.83 -5.83
CA MET A 67 -18.16 -0.46 -5.52
C MET A 67 -19.19 -1.51 -5.93
N ARG A 68 -18.96 -2.20 -7.05
CA ARG A 68 -19.91 -3.18 -7.59
C ARG A 68 -19.84 -4.50 -6.83
N GLU A 69 -18.64 -4.89 -6.44
CA GLU A 69 -18.36 -6.20 -5.83
C GLU A 69 -18.27 -6.11 -4.29
N GLU A 70 -18.30 -4.90 -3.72
CA GLU A 70 -18.18 -4.63 -2.28
C GLU A 70 -16.89 -5.20 -1.65
N VAL A 71 -15.85 -5.36 -2.48
CA VAL A 71 -14.54 -5.90 -2.09
C VAL A 71 -13.45 -4.85 -2.35
N SER A 72 -12.42 -4.85 -1.49
CA SER A 72 -11.23 -4.01 -1.70
C SER A 72 -10.35 -4.54 -2.83
N GLU A 73 -9.91 -3.64 -3.71
CA GLU A 73 -9.07 -3.98 -4.85
C GLU A 73 -7.62 -3.55 -4.63
N GLU A 74 -6.66 -4.33 -5.14
CA GLU A 74 -5.24 -4.02 -5.11
C GLU A 74 -4.67 -3.75 -6.50
N ARG A 75 -3.81 -2.74 -6.60
CA ARG A 75 -3.08 -2.43 -7.84
C ARG A 75 -1.60 -2.21 -7.59
N TYR A 76 -0.77 -2.83 -8.43
CA TYR A 76 0.68 -2.72 -8.37
C TYR A 76 1.22 -1.70 -9.37
N HIS A 77 2.41 -1.17 -9.10
CA HIS A 77 3.16 -0.25 -9.96
C HIS A 77 2.46 1.11 -10.21
N ILE A 78 1.62 1.55 -9.28
CA ILE A 78 0.96 2.86 -9.35
C ILE A 78 1.76 3.89 -8.54
N ASN A 79 1.98 5.07 -9.12
CA ASN A 79 2.64 6.18 -8.46
C ASN A 79 1.63 7.06 -7.70
N ARG A 80 2.05 7.66 -6.58
CA ARG A 80 1.28 8.68 -5.84
C ARG A 80 0.77 9.81 -6.74
N ALA A 81 1.55 10.19 -7.75
CA ALA A 81 1.17 11.23 -8.71
C ALA A 81 -0.14 10.90 -9.45
N ALA A 82 -0.40 9.62 -9.74
CA ALA A 82 -1.64 9.19 -10.37
C ALA A 82 -2.84 9.35 -9.43
N ILE A 83 -2.68 9.04 -8.14
CA ILE A 83 -3.73 9.25 -7.11
C ILE A 83 -4.06 10.73 -6.98
N ALA A 84 -3.04 11.59 -6.86
CA ALA A 84 -3.23 13.04 -6.81
C ALA A 84 -3.95 13.56 -8.07
N LYS A 85 -3.64 12.99 -9.24
CA LYS A 85 -4.29 13.34 -10.51
C LYS A 85 -5.76 12.93 -10.56
N VAL A 86 -6.14 11.79 -9.96
CA VAL A 86 -7.55 11.38 -9.82
C VAL A 86 -8.33 12.46 -9.07
N PHE A 87 -7.89 12.82 -7.87
CA PHE A 87 -8.59 13.83 -7.07
C PHE A 87 -8.55 15.23 -7.70
N LYS A 88 -7.44 15.61 -8.34
CA LYS A 88 -7.37 16.89 -9.06
C LYS A 88 -8.39 16.99 -10.21
N ARG A 89 -8.70 15.85 -10.86
CA ARG A 89 -9.57 15.83 -12.05
C ARG A 89 -11.03 15.53 -11.75
N PHE A 90 -11.28 14.70 -10.75
CA PHE A 90 -12.62 14.17 -10.44
C PHE A 90 -13.04 14.38 -8.99
N GLY A 91 -12.20 14.96 -8.15
CA GLY A 91 -12.53 15.29 -6.76
C GLY A 91 -13.61 16.37 -6.71
N VAL A 92 -14.63 16.11 -5.90
CA VAL A 92 -15.63 17.13 -5.53
C VAL A 92 -14.97 18.15 -4.59
N GLU A 93 -14.11 17.65 -3.70
CA GLU A 93 -13.32 18.41 -2.75
C GLU A 93 -11.85 17.96 -2.77
N PRO A 94 -10.92 18.75 -2.22
CA PRO A 94 -9.55 18.31 -1.98
C PRO A 94 -9.55 17.00 -1.16
N PRO A 95 -8.68 16.04 -1.51
CA PRO A 95 -8.60 14.80 -0.75
C PRO A 95 -8.12 15.10 0.67
N GLN A 96 -8.67 14.37 1.62
CA GLN A 96 -8.03 14.23 2.92
C GLN A 96 -6.86 13.26 2.77
N ILE A 97 -5.73 13.64 3.36
CA ILE A 97 -4.47 12.90 3.23
C ILE A 97 -3.97 12.62 4.64
N GLN A 98 -3.64 11.36 4.90
CA GLN A 98 -3.02 10.95 6.15
C GLN A 98 -1.79 10.09 5.87
N HIS A 99 -0.67 10.48 6.47
CA HIS A 99 0.53 9.67 6.46
C HIS A 99 0.48 8.69 7.64
N LEU A 100 0.67 7.41 7.35
CA LEU A 100 0.62 6.33 8.32
C LEU A 100 2.02 5.79 8.57
N GLY A 101 2.41 5.75 9.85
CA GLY A 101 3.68 5.17 10.29
C GLY A 101 4.93 5.84 9.70
N ASN A 102 6.08 5.18 9.89
CA ASN A 102 7.37 5.61 9.35
C ASN A 102 7.67 5.01 7.95
N ASP A 103 6.84 4.07 7.50
CA ASP A 103 7.06 3.26 6.29
C ASP A 103 6.67 4.03 5.02
N GLY A 104 6.21 5.27 5.16
CA GLY A 104 5.77 6.11 4.04
C GLY A 104 4.40 5.70 3.49
N THR A 105 3.62 4.88 4.18
CA THR A 105 2.25 4.60 3.78
C THR A 105 1.43 5.90 3.81
N THR A 106 0.63 6.16 2.79
CA THR A 106 -0.19 7.37 2.71
C THR A 106 -1.58 7.03 2.23
N LEU A 107 -2.58 7.40 3.03
CA LEU A 107 -3.97 7.32 2.67
C LEU A 107 -4.43 8.61 2.03
N TYR A 108 -5.25 8.47 0.99
CA TYR A 108 -5.97 9.55 0.35
C TYR A 108 -7.43 9.15 0.29
N TRP A 109 -8.33 9.98 0.80
CA TRP A 109 -9.77 9.72 0.67
C TRP A 109 -10.55 10.99 0.41
N GLY A 110 -11.75 10.81 -0.13
CA GLY A 110 -12.64 11.91 -0.43
C GLY A 110 -13.76 11.50 -1.37
N MET A 111 -14.53 12.50 -1.80
CA MET A 111 -15.64 12.33 -2.73
C MET A 111 -15.17 12.56 -4.16
N LEU A 112 -15.52 11.65 -5.06
CA LEU A 112 -15.28 11.77 -6.49
C LEU A 112 -16.61 11.82 -7.27
N ARG A 113 -16.58 12.45 -8.44
CA ARG A 113 -17.65 12.40 -9.44
C ARG A 113 -17.07 12.13 -10.81
N HIS A 114 -17.51 11.05 -11.46
CA HIS A 114 -17.01 10.66 -12.78
C HIS A 114 -18.16 10.29 -13.73
N PRO A 115 -18.19 10.82 -14.97
CA PRO A 115 -19.36 10.68 -15.86
C PRO A 115 -19.72 9.24 -16.24
N MET A 116 -18.75 8.32 -16.23
CA MET A 116 -18.98 6.90 -16.55
C MET A 116 -19.12 5.99 -15.32
N ILE A 117 -18.90 6.51 -14.11
CA ILE A 117 -18.98 5.72 -12.88
C ILE A 117 -20.21 6.21 -12.11
N GLN A 118 -21.02 5.27 -11.62
CA GLN A 118 -22.19 5.58 -10.80
C GLN A 118 -23.13 6.63 -11.43
N GLN A 119 -23.27 6.63 -12.76
CA GLN A 119 -24.14 7.57 -13.49
C GLN A 119 -23.87 9.05 -13.19
N ASN A 120 -22.59 9.45 -13.06
CA ASN A 120 -22.18 10.82 -12.74
C ASN A 120 -22.66 11.31 -11.35
N ARG A 121 -23.00 10.38 -10.45
CA ARG A 121 -23.24 10.68 -9.04
C ARG A 121 -21.92 10.67 -8.27
N GLU A 122 -21.98 11.25 -7.07
CA GLU A 122 -20.83 11.29 -6.18
C GLU A 122 -20.67 9.95 -5.47
N PHE A 123 -19.42 9.47 -5.40
CA PHE A 123 -19.03 8.30 -4.62
C PHE A 123 -17.86 8.64 -3.71
N SER A 124 -17.78 7.93 -2.59
CA SER A 124 -16.65 7.96 -1.69
C SER A 124 -15.58 7.00 -2.19
N VAL A 125 -14.32 7.42 -2.11
CA VAL A 125 -13.17 6.59 -2.45
C VAL A 125 -12.07 6.77 -1.42
N ARG A 126 -11.33 5.69 -1.20
CA ARG A 126 -10.08 5.67 -0.46
C ARG A 126 -9.01 4.94 -1.26
N PHE A 127 -7.86 5.56 -1.38
CA PHE A 127 -6.64 5.00 -1.94
C PHE A 127 -5.58 4.92 -0.85
N GLY A 128 -5.19 3.70 -0.46
CA GLY A 128 -4.07 3.47 0.43
C GLY A 128 -2.81 3.18 -0.37
N TYR A 129 -1.83 4.08 -0.34
CA TYR A 129 -0.56 3.92 -1.02
C TYR A 129 0.48 3.36 -0.06
N THR A 130 1.07 2.21 -0.39
CA THR A 130 2.18 1.62 0.36
C THR A 130 3.41 1.55 -0.55
N PRO A 131 4.48 2.30 -0.26
CA PRO A 131 5.75 2.13 -0.95
C PRO A 131 6.35 0.78 -0.56
N ARG A 132 6.90 0.05 -1.53
CA ARG A 132 7.76 -1.12 -1.30
C ARG A 132 9.11 -0.87 -1.96
N ASP A 133 10.15 -1.56 -1.49
CA ASP A 133 11.49 -1.47 -2.08
C ASP A 133 11.45 -1.64 -3.61
N GLY A 134 12.05 -0.68 -4.32
CA GLY A 134 12.08 -0.62 -5.78
C GLY A 134 10.84 0.02 -6.42
N THR A 135 10.31 -0.61 -7.48
CA THR A 135 9.19 -0.08 -8.29
C THR A 135 7.84 -0.72 -7.96
N ARG A 136 7.76 -1.57 -6.94
CA ARG A 136 6.59 -2.39 -6.59
C ARG A 136 5.63 -1.70 -5.63
N ASN A 137 5.32 -0.43 -5.88
CA ASN A 137 4.34 0.31 -5.10
C ASN A 137 2.97 -0.35 -5.21
N THR A 138 2.26 -0.44 -4.09
CA THR A 138 0.93 -1.06 -4.03
C THR A 138 -0.09 0.00 -3.63
N VAL A 139 -1.25 -0.03 -4.28
CA VAL A 139 -2.39 0.84 -3.96
C VAL A 139 -3.60 -0.02 -3.65
N PHE A 140 -4.10 0.11 -2.43
CA PHE A 140 -5.36 -0.45 -1.96
C PHE A 140 -6.50 0.51 -2.28
N ILE A 141 -7.62 -0.02 -2.75
CA ILE A 141 -8.73 0.78 -3.26
C ILE A 141 -10.00 0.30 -2.59
N LYS A 142 -10.67 1.21 -1.87
CA LYS A 142 -12.01 1.01 -1.31
C LYS A 142 -12.90 2.11 -1.84
N ALA A 143 -14.11 1.78 -2.27
CA ALA A 143 -15.04 2.74 -2.83
C ALA A 143 -16.47 2.32 -2.52
N ALA A 144 -17.35 3.30 -2.28
CA ALA A 144 -18.75 3.06 -1.99
C ALA A 144 -19.65 4.11 -2.66
N PRO A 145 -20.87 3.73 -3.08
CA PRO A 145 -21.81 4.66 -3.68
C PRO A 145 -22.25 5.73 -2.68
N GLY A 146 -22.17 7.01 -3.07
CA GLY A 146 -22.56 8.10 -2.18
C GLY A 146 -21.53 8.38 -1.09
N ARG A 147 -21.96 9.14 -0.08
CA ARG A 147 -21.12 9.48 1.08
C ARG A 147 -21.17 8.33 2.08
N ASP A 148 -20.09 7.57 2.15
CA ASP A 148 -19.94 6.45 3.08
C ASP A 148 -18.82 6.77 4.08
N GLU A 149 -19.19 6.90 5.35
CA GLU A 149 -18.24 7.24 6.42
C GLU A 149 -17.24 6.10 6.70
N SER A 150 -17.55 4.84 6.35
CA SER A 150 -16.56 3.74 6.44
C SER A 150 -15.43 3.89 5.41
N VAL A 151 -15.74 4.47 4.23
CA VAL A 151 -14.77 4.79 3.17
C VAL A 151 -14.13 6.16 3.38
N LEU A 152 -14.76 7.05 4.15
CA LEU A 152 -14.23 8.38 4.49
C LEU A 152 -13.58 8.48 5.89
N GLY A 153 -13.62 7.42 6.72
CA GLY A 153 -12.99 7.37 8.05
C GLY A 153 -11.80 6.42 8.16
N ALA A 154 -10.68 6.88 8.70
CA ALA A 154 -9.45 6.09 8.82
C ALA A 154 -9.53 4.85 9.75
N ASP A 155 -10.68 4.62 10.38
CA ASP A 155 -10.89 3.63 11.45
C ASP A 155 -10.57 2.20 11.01
N ASP A 156 -11.01 1.81 9.80
CA ASP A 156 -10.73 0.49 9.23
C ASP A 156 -9.23 0.25 8.97
N ILE A 157 -8.45 1.34 8.79
CA ILE A 157 -7.02 1.27 8.49
C ILE A 157 -6.16 1.51 9.73
N MET A 158 -6.66 2.10 10.82
CA MET A 158 -5.93 1.98 12.09
C MET A 158 -5.80 0.51 12.55
N SER A 159 -6.72 -0.37 12.13
CA SER A 159 -6.58 -1.83 12.28
C SER A 159 -5.74 -2.54 11.20
N LEU A 160 -5.51 -1.93 10.03
CA LEU A 160 -4.67 -2.49 8.94
C LEU A 160 -3.25 -1.90 8.90
N ALA A 161 -3.04 -0.69 9.42
CA ALA A 161 -1.74 -0.02 9.58
C ALA A 161 -0.98 -0.52 10.81
N SER A 162 -1.68 -1.19 11.73
CA SER A 162 -1.07 -2.13 12.67
C SER A 162 -0.58 -3.42 11.99
N THR A 163 -0.88 -3.62 10.70
CA THR A 163 -0.55 -4.82 9.92
C THR A 163 0.49 -4.49 8.82
N GLN A 164 1.69 -4.07 9.28
CA GLN A 164 3.03 -4.12 8.62
C GLN A 164 3.40 -3.15 7.46
N PRO A 165 4.71 -2.88 7.17
CA PRO A 165 5.97 -3.28 7.86
C PRO A 165 6.94 -2.11 8.15
N GLY A 166 7.28 -1.87 9.43
CA GLY A 166 8.59 -1.31 9.81
C GLY A 166 8.66 0.04 10.55
N GLY A 167 7.75 0.36 11.48
CA GLY A 167 7.78 1.69 12.13
C GLY A 167 7.72 1.79 13.64
N VAL A 168 7.30 0.73 14.34
CA VAL A 168 7.50 0.50 15.78
C VAL A 168 7.68 -1.00 15.87
N ALA A 169 8.66 -1.51 16.61
CA ALA A 169 8.74 -2.94 16.86
C ALA A 169 7.49 -3.37 17.66
N TYR A 170 6.40 -3.69 16.96
CA TYR A 170 5.39 -4.60 17.44
C TYR A 170 6.12 -5.93 17.47
N GLU A 171 6.50 -6.34 18.67
CA GLU A 171 7.07 -7.66 18.91
C GLU A 171 6.01 -8.66 18.45
N LYS A 172 6.13 -9.18 17.22
CA LYS A 172 5.26 -10.22 16.69
C LYS A 172 5.25 -11.32 17.73
N GLN A 173 4.12 -11.49 18.41
CA GLN A 173 4.10 -12.35 19.58
C GLN A 173 4.07 -13.79 19.08
N ILE A 174 5.24 -14.41 19.01
CA ILE A 174 5.36 -15.82 18.65
C ILE A 174 5.03 -16.61 19.90
N SER A 175 3.85 -17.21 19.91
CA SER A 175 3.49 -18.18 20.92
C SER A 175 4.17 -19.51 20.63
N ARG A 176 5.04 -19.95 21.53
CA ARG A 176 5.60 -21.32 21.48
C ARG A 176 4.63 -22.37 22.02
N ILE A 177 3.43 -21.96 22.43
CA ILE A 177 2.40 -22.82 22.98
C ILE A 177 1.87 -23.70 21.85
N LYS A 178 1.75 -25.00 22.13
CA LYS A 178 1.02 -25.95 21.29
C LYS A 178 -0.25 -26.30 22.06
N PRO A 179 -1.39 -25.63 21.76
CA PRO A 179 -2.63 -25.87 22.49
C PRO A 179 -3.00 -27.35 22.46
N LYS A 180 -3.28 -27.91 23.64
CA LYS A 180 -3.68 -29.30 23.86
C LYS A 180 -5.14 -29.43 24.28
N SER A 181 -5.76 -28.34 24.71
CA SER A 181 -7.14 -28.29 25.19
C SER A 181 -7.88 -27.06 24.68
N ASP A 182 -9.20 -27.12 24.72
CA ASP A 182 -10.08 -26.02 24.30
C ASP A 182 -9.87 -24.77 25.17
N GLN A 183 -9.63 -24.96 26.47
CA GLN A 183 -9.29 -23.84 27.37
C GLN A 183 -8.00 -23.15 26.97
N GLU A 184 -6.98 -23.89 26.52
CA GLU A 184 -5.74 -23.27 26.03
C GLU A 184 -5.98 -22.47 24.73
N ILE A 185 -6.91 -22.91 23.88
CA ILE A 185 -7.33 -22.18 22.67
C ILE A 185 -8.10 -20.90 23.07
N ILE A 186 -9.02 -20.98 24.03
CA ILE A 186 -9.76 -19.82 24.56
C ILE A 186 -8.80 -18.79 25.17
N GLN A 187 -7.84 -19.24 25.99
CA GLN A 187 -6.83 -18.34 26.56
C GLN A 187 -5.98 -17.67 25.48
N LEU A 188 -5.66 -18.39 24.41
CA LEU A 188 -4.93 -17.84 23.26
C LEU A 188 -5.75 -16.78 22.52
N ILE A 189 -7.06 -16.99 22.33
CA ILE A 189 -7.98 -16.02 21.73
C ILE A 189 -8.10 -14.77 22.63
N LEU A 190 -8.30 -14.95 23.93
CA LEU A 190 -8.35 -13.85 24.90
C LEU A 190 -7.03 -13.08 24.96
N GLN A 191 -5.90 -13.79 24.86
CA GLN A 191 -4.58 -13.19 24.80
C GLN A 191 -4.43 -12.37 23.51
N ALA A 192 -4.85 -12.90 22.36
CA ALA A 192 -4.83 -12.17 21.09
C ALA A 192 -5.69 -10.90 21.17
N ALA A 193 -6.91 -11.00 21.70
CA ALA A 193 -7.84 -9.87 21.86
C ALA A 193 -7.35 -8.79 22.83
N ARG A 194 -6.57 -9.16 23.85
CA ARG A 194 -5.97 -8.22 24.83
C ARG A 194 -4.60 -7.71 24.40
N SER A 195 -3.95 -8.39 23.46
CA SER A 195 -2.61 -8.02 23.02
C SER A 195 -2.67 -6.72 22.21
N ARG A 196 -1.69 -5.82 22.44
CA ARG A 196 -1.47 -4.67 21.55
C ARG A 196 -0.93 -5.08 20.17
N ALA A 197 -0.49 -6.33 20.04
CA ALA A 197 0.07 -6.89 18.82
C ALA A 197 -1.02 -7.24 17.80
N PHE A 198 -2.29 -7.35 18.23
CA PHE A 198 -3.45 -7.76 17.43
C PHE A 198 -3.35 -9.17 16.80
N GLU A 199 -2.15 -9.71 16.63
CA GLU A 199 -1.83 -10.95 15.93
C GLU A 199 -0.84 -11.79 16.76
N ILE A 200 -1.14 -13.09 16.91
CA ILE A 200 -0.27 -14.06 17.58
C ILE A 200 0.06 -15.21 16.64
N ASP A 201 1.33 -15.33 16.27
CA ASP A 201 1.84 -16.46 15.50
C ASP A 201 1.96 -17.70 16.41
N CYS A 202 1.32 -18.78 15.99
CA CYS A 202 1.32 -20.05 16.68
C CYS A 202 1.90 -21.13 15.75
N PRO A 203 3.22 -21.16 15.52
CA PRO A 203 3.91 -22.05 14.57
C PRO A 203 3.90 -23.54 14.97
N ARG A 204 3.15 -23.92 16.01
CA ARG A 204 2.93 -25.30 16.46
C ARG A 204 1.45 -25.64 16.63
N PHE A 205 0.56 -24.72 16.30
CA PHE A 205 -0.86 -24.91 16.39
C PHE A 205 -1.38 -25.25 14.98
N GLU A 206 -1.71 -26.52 14.81
CA GLU A 206 -2.19 -27.08 13.55
C GLU A 206 -3.60 -26.55 13.23
N TYR A 207 -3.82 -26.13 11.97
CA TYR A 207 -5.08 -25.58 11.50
C TYR A 207 -6.26 -26.56 11.70
N GLY A 208 -6.03 -27.85 11.46
CA GLY A 208 -7.03 -28.91 11.68
C GLY A 208 -7.54 -28.99 13.12
N LYS A 209 -6.68 -28.76 14.12
CA LYS A 209 -7.10 -28.76 15.54
C LYS A 209 -8.03 -27.61 15.87
N LEU A 210 -7.83 -26.47 15.22
CA LEU A 210 -8.73 -25.34 15.38
C LEU A 210 -10.06 -25.61 14.66
N ALA A 211 -10.03 -26.22 13.47
CA ALA A 211 -11.24 -26.65 12.79
C ALA A 211 -12.07 -27.63 13.66
N ASP A 212 -11.41 -28.56 14.34
CA ASP A 212 -12.04 -29.48 15.31
C ASP A 212 -12.63 -28.73 16.52
N PHE A 213 -11.96 -27.67 16.99
CA PHE A 213 -12.48 -26.81 18.06
C PHE A 213 -13.74 -26.06 17.61
N VAL A 214 -13.69 -25.38 16.47
CA VAL A 214 -14.84 -24.65 15.88
C VAL A 214 -16.03 -25.59 15.68
N SER A 215 -15.78 -26.79 15.14
CA SER A 215 -16.83 -27.79 14.93
C SER A 215 -17.43 -28.33 16.23
N ARG A 216 -16.63 -28.50 17.30
CA ARG A 216 -17.13 -29.00 18.60
C ARG A 216 -17.98 -28.00 19.35
N HIS A 217 -17.73 -26.71 19.17
CA HIS A 217 -18.49 -25.62 19.78
C HIS A 217 -19.61 -25.10 18.87
N GLU A 218 -19.90 -25.79 17.76
CA GLU A 218 -20.95 -25.44 16.79
C GLU A 218 -20.89 -23.98 16.31
N LEU A 219 -19.67 -23.44 16.17
CA LEU A 219 -19.46 -22.04 15.83
C LEU A 219 -19.72 -21.79 14.34
N GLY A 220 -20.37 -20.65 14.04
CA GLY A 220 -20.48 -20.14 12.68
C GLY A 220 -19.10 -19.78 12.14
N VAL A 221 -18.65 -20.48 11.10
CA VAL A 221 -17.33 -20.29 10.48
C VAL A 221 -17.43 -20.00 9.01
N GLU A 222 -16.64 -19.03 8.56
CA GLU A 222 -16.45 -18.70 7.16
C GLU A 222 -15.01 -18.99 6.75
N TYR A 223 -14.83 -19.90 5.79
CA TYR A 223 -13.52 -20.28 5.28
C TYR A 223 -13.08 -19.40 4.12
N PHE A 224 -11.83 -18.97 4.13
CA PHE A 224 -11.24 -18.24 3.01
C PHE A 224 -10.85 -19.17 1.86
N PRO A 225 -10.81 -18.68 0.61
CA PRO A 225 -10.42 -19.49 -0.54
C PRO A 225 -9.03 -20.12 -0.37
N GLY A 226 -8.88 -21.35 -0.86
CA GLY A 226 -7.58 -22.03 -0.91
C GLY A 226 -7.02 -22.49 0.44
N TYR A 227 -7.86 -22.66 1.48
CA TYR A 227 -7.41 -23.03 2.85
C TYR A 227 -6.43 -22.02 3.47
N SER A 228 -6.46 -20.77 3.00
CA SER A 228 -5.62 -19.68 3.52
C SER A 228 -5.99 -19.28 4.95
N GLY A 229 -7.20 -19.58 5.40
CA GLY A 229 -7.66 -19.24 6.74
C GLY A 229 -9.16 -19.40 6.94
N ALA A 230 -9.63 -18.92 8.09
CA ALA A 230 -11.05 -18.85 8.44
C ALA A 230 -11.32 -17.71 9.41
N ARG A 231 -12.56 -17.25 9.44
CA ARG A 231 -13.08 -16.39 10.51
C ARG A 231 -14.29 -17.03 11.18
N PHE A 232 -14.43 -16.82 12.48
CA PHE A 232 -15.58 -17.27 13.25
C PHE A 232 -15.85 -16.32 14.42
N TRP A 233 -17.03 -16.46 15.00
CA TRP A 233 -17.43 -15.71 16.19
C TRP A 233 -17.56 -16.66 17.36
N ILE A 234 -17.09 -16.23 18.53
CA ILE A 234 -17.15 -17.01 19.74
C ILE A 234 -17.48 -16.11 20.93
N ASP A 235 -18.39 -16.58 21.76
CA ASP A 235 -18.76 -15.91 22.99
C ASP A 235 -17.98 -16.52 24.16
N ILE A 236 -17.16 -15.71 24.84
CA ILE A 236 -16.32 -16.15 25.95
C ILE A 236 -16.66 -15.30 27.17
N GLY A 237 -17.31 -15.92 28.17
CA GLY A 237 -17.86 -15.15 29.29
C GLY A 237 -18.86 -14.10 28.80
N GLU A 238 -18.82 -12.88 29.34
CA GLU A 238 -19.81 -11.83 29.04
C GLU A 238 -19.65 -11.16 27.67
N TYR A 239 -18.65 -11.56 26.88
CA TYR A 239 -18.28 -10.87 25.64
C TYR A 239 -18.22 -11.79 24.42
N SER A 240 -18.62 -11.24 23.27
CA SER A 240 -18.45 -11.85 21.96
C SER A 240 -17.14 -11.41 21.33
N TYR A 241 -16.48 -12.34 20.65
CA TYR A 241 -15.20 -12.15 19.99
C TYR A 241 -15.28 -12.58 18.52
N ALA A 242 -14.89 -11.67 17.63
CA ALA A 242 -14.60 -11.99 16.24
C ALA A 242 -13.17 -12.49 16.14
N VAL A 243 -12.98 -13.70 15.62
CA VAL A 243 -11.68 -14.36 15.50
C VAL A 243 -11.37 -14.60 14.04
N CYS A 244 -10.18 -14.21 13.60
CA CYS A 244 -9.66 -14.47 12.26
C CYS A 244 -8.38 -15.27 12.38
N ILE A 245 -8.24 -16.28 11.53
CA ILE A 245 -7.09 -17.17 11.50
C ILE A 245 -6.56 -17.26 10.09
N GLU A 246 -5.25 -17.19 9.98
CA GLU A 246 -4.53 -17.41 8.73
C GLU A 246 -3.58 -18.58 8.89
N ASN A 247 -3.50 -19.42 7.87
CA ASN A 247 -2.51 -20.48 7.81
C ASN A 247 -1.14 -19.84 7.53
N LEU A 248 -0.13 -20.16 8.34
CA LEU A 248 1.23 -19.62 8.13
C LEU A 248 1.87 -20.16 6.85
N ASP A 249 1.39 -21.29 6.34
CA ASP A 249 1.81 -21.85 5.05
C ASP A 249 0.56 -22.29 4.25
N PRO A 250 0.00 -21.39 3.41
CA PRO A 250 -1.26 -21.62 2.70
C PRO A 250 -1.14 -22.66 1.58
N ASP A 251 0.08 -23.02 1.15
CA ASP A 251 0.30 -24.00 0.08
C ASP A 251 0.30 -25.46 0.59
N ALA A 252 0.37 -25.64 1.92
CA ALA A 252 0.31 -26.95 2.55
C ALA A 252 -1.02 -27.15 3.30
N LYS A 253 -1.75 -28.20 2.89
CA LYS A 253 -2.97 -28.64 3.56
C LYS A 253 -2.59 -29.12 4.97
N ASP A 254 -3.02 -28.37 5.99
CA ASP A 254 -2.72 -28.60 7.41
C ASP A 254 -1.28 -28.25 7.84
N ALA A 255 -0.72 -27.19 7.23
CA ALA A 255 0.61 -26.72 7.59
C ALA A 255 0.69 -26.29 9.06
N GLY A 256 1.81 -26.63 9.69
CA GLY A 256 1.97 -26.79 11.14
C GLY A 256 1.91 -25.52 12.00
N GLY A 257 1.29 -24.44 11.54
CA GLY A 257 1.12 -23.24 12.33
C GLY A 257 0.07 -22.28 11.78
N ILE A 258 -0.55 -21.54 12.69
CA ILE A 258 -1.56 -20.54 12.36
C ILE A 258 -1.20 -19.19 12.97
N SER A 259 -1.63 -18.12 12.33
CA SER A 259 -1.70 -16.79 12.93
C SER A 259 -3.12 -16.54 13.42
N ILE A 260 -3.29 -16.07 14.66
CA ILE A 260 -4.60 -15.77 15.24
C ILE A 260 -4.71 -14.28 15.51
N TRP A 261 -5.78 -13.69 15.00
CA TRP A 261 -6.27 -12.37 15.33
C TRP A 261 -7.62 -12.50 16.04
N ALA A 262 -7.82 -11.72 17.10
CA ALA A 262 -9.11 -11.68 17.79
C ALA A 262 -9.45 -10.26 18.21
N LYS A 263 -10.72 -9.91 18.15
CA LYS A 263 -11.24 -8.63 18.61
C LYS A 263 -12.55 -8.83 19.36
N GLN A 264 -12.72 -8.13 20.46
CA GLN A 264 -14.00 -8.06 21.15
C GLN A 264 -15.00 -7.28 20.28
N ASP A 265 -16.12 -7.92 19.97
CA ASP A 265 -17.13 -7.40 19.05
C ASP A 265 -18.35 -6.81 19.80
N GLY A 266 -18.70 -7.36 20.96
CA GLY A 266 -19.86 -6.90 21.73
C GLY A 266 -20.13 -7.72 22.99
N PRO A 267 -21.31 -7.57 23.63
CA PRO A 267 -21.78 -8.48 24.67
C PRO A 267 -22.10 -9.87 24.07
N ALA A 268 -21.87 -10.94 24.84
CA ALA A 268 -22.17 -12.30 24.41
C ALA A 268 -23.69 -12.55 24.29
N GLU A 269 -24.09 -13.33 23.28
CA GLU A 269 -25.46 -13.81 23.10
C GLU A 269 -25.65 -15.23 23.67
N VAL A 270 -24.59 -16.05 23.71
CA VAL A 270 -24.58 -17.45 24.19
C VAL A 270 -23.28 -17.75 24.98
N LEU A 271 -23.37 -18.01 26.28
CA LEU A 271 -22.19 -18.17 27.15
C LEU A 271 -21.44 -19.50 26.93
N ILE A 272 -20.21 -19.45 26.41
CA ILE A 272 -19.22 -20.52 26.62
C ILE A 272 -18.46 -20.22 27.91
N SER A 273 -18.56 -21.12 28.89
CA SER A 273 -17.86 -20.97 30.17
C SER A 273 -16.34 -21.13 29.97
N ALA A 274 -15.57 -20.13 30.42
CA ALA A 274 -14.11 -20.15 30.46
C ALA A 274 -13.56 -21.26 31.39
#